data_AF-A0A4S0RLK2-F1
#
_entry.id   AF-A0A4S0RLK2-F1
#
_cell.length_a   1.000
_cell.length_b   1.000
_cell.length_c   1.000
_cell.angle_alpha   90.00
_cell.angle_beta   90.00
_cell.angle_gamma   90.00
#
_symmetry.space_group_name_H-M   'P 1'
#
loop_
_entity.id
_entity.type
_entity.pdbx_description
1 polymer ?
#
loop_
_entity_poly.entity_id
_entity_poly.type
_entity_poly.pdbx_seq_one_letter_code
_entity_poly.pdbx_strand_id
1 'polypeptide(L)'
;LEEGSEILEEYQDEPALDAGLVAAAQAVEHYEIARYGTLVAWAEQLGLKDAVPLLRETLAQEAATDEALSALGESGANQRALQAAA
;
A
#
# COMPACT_ATOMS: atom_id res chain seq x y z
N LEU A 1 -8.32 -1.90 -6.60
CA LEU A 1 -8.83 -3.28 -6.40
C LEU A 1 -8.85 -4.06 -7.72
N GLU A 2 -9.32 -3.48 -8.82
CA GLU A 2 -9.25 -4.11 -10.15
C GLU A 2 -7.80 -4.47 -10.53
N GLU A 3 -6.85 -3.54 -10.36
CA GLU A 3 -5.42 -3.76 -10.65
C GLU A 3 -4.82 -5.03 -9.99
N GLY A 4 -5.08 -5.25 -8.70
CA GLY A 4 -4.59 -6.46 -8.02
C GLY A 4 -5.24 -7.74 -8.54
N SER A 5 -6.49 -7.66 -9.02
CA SER A 5 -7.20 -8.80 -9.60
C SER A 5 -6.70 -9.11 -11.01
N GLU A 6 -6.44 -8.08 -11.82
CA GLU A 6 -5.81 -8.20 -13.13
C GLU A 6 -4.41 -8.82 -12.99
N ILE A 7 -3.62 -8.39 -12.00
CA ILE A 7 -2.30 -8.99 -11.74
C ILE A 7 -2.40 -10.45 -11.34
N LEU A 8 -3.39 -10.82 -10.50
CA LEU A 8 -3.64 -12.22 -10.13
C LEU A 8 -3.96 -13.09 -11.35
N GLU A 9 -4.74 -12.58 -12.30
CA GLU A 9 -5.16 -13.31 -13.49
C GLU A 9 -4.07 -13.37 -14.56
N GLU A 10 -3.38 -12.25 -14.84
CA GLU A 10 -2.40 -12.14 -15.93
C GLU A 10 -1.04 -12.76 -15.58
N TYR A 11 -0.63 -12.70 -14.31
CA TYR A 11 0.65 -13.21 -13.84
C TYR A 11 0.49 -14.49 -13.01
N GLN A 12 -0.63 -15.21 -13.16
CA GLN A 12 -0.83 -16.47 -12.47
C GLN A 12 0.33 -17.44 -12.77
N ASP A 13 0.89 -18.04 -11.71
CA ASP A 13 2.03 -18.96 -11.77
C ASP A 13 3.34 -18.34 -12.32
N GLU A 14 3.36 -17.04 -12.60
CA GLU A 14 4.55 -16.31 -13.02
C GLU A 14 5.37 -15.84 -11.80
N PRO A 15 6.71 -15.86 -11.86
CA PRO A 15 7.57 -15.36 -10.79
C PRO A 15 7.39 -13.87 -10.46
N ALA A 16 6.79 -13.10 -11.38
CA ALA A 16 6.48 -11.69 -11.21
C ALA A 16 5.20 -11.42 -10.40
N LEU A 17 4.37 -12.44 -10.12
CA LEU A 17 3.09 -12.29 -9.44
C LEU A 17 3.21 -11.54 -8.11
N ASP A 18 4.06 -12.02 -7.21
CA ASP A 18 4.22 -11.44 -5.88
C ASP A 18 4.72 -9.98 -5.95
N ALA A 19 5.59 -9.66 -6.92
CA ALA A 19 6.08 -8.29 -7.11
C ALA A 19 4.96 -7.36 -7.61
N GLY A 20 4.13 -7.84 -8.53
CA GLY A 20 2.94 -7.12 -8.99
C GLY A 20 1.93 -6.88 -7.86
N LEU A 21 1.65 -7.90 -7.05
CA LEU A 21 0.71 -7.78 -5.94
C LEU A 21 1.21 -6.81 -4.86
N VAL A 22 2.51 -6.82 -4.56
CA VAL A 22 3.13 -5.83 -3.67
C VAL A 22 2.95 -4.43 -4.25
N ALA A 23 3.26 -4.22 -5.53
CA ALA A 23 3.12 -2.91 -6.17
C ALA A 23 1.67 -2.39 -6.13
N ALA A 24 0.69 -3.24 -6.45
CA ALA A 24 -0.73 -2.89 -6.40
C ALA A 24 -1.20 -2.58 -4.97
N ALA A 25 -0.71 -3.31 -3.97
CA ALA A 25 -1.00 -3.03 -2.57
C ALA A 25 -0.42 -1.68 -2.13
N GLN A 26 0.84 -1.38 -2.47
CA GLN A 26 1.45 -0.07 -2.16
C GLN A 26 0.71 1.10 -2.81
N ALA A 27 0.20 0.91 -4.03
CA ALA A 27 -0.62 1.93 -4.69
C ALA A 27 -1.91 2.23 -3.90
N VAL A 28 -2.52 1.20 -3.29
CA VAL A 28 -3.68 1.36 -2.39
C VAL A 28 -3.27 2.10 -1.11
N GLU A 29 -2.18 1.70 -0.45
CA GLU A 29 -1.70 2.38 0.76
C GLU A 29 -1.39 3.86 0.50
N HIS A 30 -0.75 4.19 -0.63
CA HIS A 30 -0.49 5.58 -1.03
C HIS A 30 -1.77 6.39 -1.23
N TYR A 31 -2.82 5.78 -1.79
CA TYR A 31 -4.13 6.42 -1.89
C TYR A 31 -4.69 6.72 -0.50
N GLU A 32 -4.62 5.77 0.43
CA GLU A 32 -5.14 5.92 1.78
C GLU A 32 -4.35 6.93 2.61
N ILE A 33 -3.02 6.91 2.55
CA ILE A 33 -2.14 7.90 3.19
C ILE A 33 -2.50 9.32 2.74
N ALA A 34 -2.68 9.54 1.43
CA ALA A 34 -3.07 10.84 0.90
C ALA A 34 -4.45 11.29 1.41
N ARG A 35 -5.41 10.36 1.50
CA ARG A 35 -6.77 10.63 1.99
C ARG A 35 -6.79 10.90 3.49
N TYR A 36 -6.20 10.04 4.31
CA TYR A 36 -6.15 10.24 5.76
C TYR A 36 -5.34 11.47 6.15
N GLY A 37 -4.24 11.77 5.46
CA GLY A 37 -3.52 13.04 5.64
C GLY A 37 -4.42 14.27 5.42
N THR A 38 -5.24 14.24 4.37
CA THR A 38 -6.23 15.30 4.10
C THR A 38 -7.33 15.36 5.17
N LEU A 39 -7.85 14.21 5.60
CA LEU A 39 -8.91 14.13 6.61
C LEU A 39 -8.43 14.62 7.98
N VAL A 40 -7.19 14.32 8.38
CA VAL A 40 -6.58 14.85 9.60
C VAL A 40 -6.54 16.37 9.54
N ALA A 41 -6.05 16.95 8.44
CA ALA A 41 -5.96 18.41 8.29
C ALA A 41 -7.34 19.08 8.37
N TRP A 42 -8.37 18.50 7.74
CA TRP A 42 -9.74 19.02 7.82
C TRP A 42 -10.35 18.87 9.21
N ALA A 43 -10.14 17.74 9.87
CA ALA A 43 -10.63 17.50 11.23
C ALA A 43 -10.03 18.51 12.23
N GLU A 44 -8.75 18.85 12.07
CA GLU A 44 -8.08 19.89 12.86
C GLU A 44 -8.68 21.27 12.59
N GLN A 45 -8.89 21.65 11.33
CA GLN A 45 -9.49 22.93 10.95
C GLN A 45 -10.93 23.09 11.45
N LEU A 46 -11.71 22.00 11.46
CA LEU A 46 -13.09 21.97 11.93
C LEU A 46 -13.21 21.80 13.45
N GLY A 47 -12.09 21.62 14.17
CA GLY A 47 -12.09 21.44 15.62
C GLY A 47 -12.68 20.10 16.09
N LEU A 48 -12.68 19.06 15.24
CA LEU A 48 -13.20 17.73 15.54
C LEU A 48 -12.21 16.92 16.41
N LYS A 49 -12.03 17.34 17.66
CA LYS A 49 -10.98 16.85 18.57
C LYS A 49 -10.98 15.33 18.79
N ASP A 50 -12.15 14.70 18.76
CA ASP A 50 -12.28 13.25 18.96
C ASP A 50 -11.92 12.44 17.70
N ALA A 51 -12.08 13.03 16.51
CA ALA A 51 -11.79 12.37 15.24
C ALA A 51 -10.30 12.42 14.89
N VAL A 52 -9.60 13.51 15.24
CA VAL A 52 -8.16 13.69 14.95
C VAL A 52 -7.29 12.51 15.42
N PRO A 53 -7.36 12.03 16.68
CA PRO A 53 -6.52 10.92 17.11
C PRO A 53 -6.81 9.62 16.35
N LEU A 54 -8.08 9.34 16.05
CA LEU A 54 -8.47 8.15 15.30
C LEU A 54 -7.95 8.20 13.85
N LEU A 55 -8.11 9.33 13.17
CA LEU A 55 -7.61 9.52 11.80
C LEU A 55 -6.07 9.48 11.73
N ARG A 56 -5.38 9.97 12.77
CA ARG A 56 -3.92 9.89 12.88
C ARG A 56 -3.45 8.46 13.14
N GLU A 57 -4.18 7.70 13.95
CA GLU A 57 -3.89 6.28 14.18
C GLU A 57 -4.00 5.50 12.88
N THR A 58 -5.08 5.69 12.12
CA THR A 58 -5.23 5.03 10.81
C THR A 58 -4.14 5.45 9.84
N LEU A 59 -3.85 6.76 9.72
CA LEU A 59 -2.74 7.24 8.88
C LEU A 59 -1.40 6.58 9.23
N ALA A 60 -1.13 6.38 10.52
CA ALA A 60 0.10 5.72 10.96
C ALA A 60 0.11 4.21 10.64
N GLN A 61 -1.05 3.56 10.69
CA GLN A 61 -1.20 2.16 10.27
C GLN A 61 -0.93 2.00 8.78
N GLU A 62 -1.50 2.84 7.91
CA GLU A 62 -1.28 2.72 6.46
C GLU A 62 0.18 2.99 6.08
N ALA A 63 0.82 3.98 6.73
CA ALA A 63 2.25 4.24 6.53
C ALA A 63 3.13 3.06 6.97
N ALA A 64 2.78 2.38 8.06
CA ALA A 64 3.50 1.19 8.53
C ALA A 64 3.26 -0.01 7.60
N THR A 65 2.05 -0.15 7.05
CA THR A 65 1.72 -1.19 6.07
C THR A 65 2.53 -1.00 4.78
N ASP A 66 2.61 0.23 4.25
CA ASP A 66 3.44 0.53 3.07
C ASP A 66 4.94 0.25 3.31
N GLU A 67 5.46 0.58 4.50
CA GLU A 67 6.84 0.25 4.87
C GLU A 67 7.06 -1.28 4.90
N ALA A 68 6.10 -2.04 5.45
CA ALA A 68 6.17 -3.50 5.45
C ALA A 68 6.10 -4.10 4.04
N LEU A 69 5.26 -3.52 3.15
CA LEU A 69 5.18 -3.91 1.75
C LEU A 69 6.48 -3.61 0.99
N SER A 70 7.09 -2.46 1.25
CA SER A 70 8.41 -2.10 0.70
C SER A 70 9.46 -3.14 1.10
N ALA A 71 9.51 -3.50 2.39
CA ALA A 71 10.42 -4.53 2.89
C ALA A 71 10.15 -5.90 2.24
N LEU A 72 8.90 -6.27 2.01
CA LEU A 72 8.53 -7.52 1.31
C LEU A 72 9.00 -7.51 -0.16
N GLY A 73 8.86 -6.37 -0.83
CA GLY A 73 9.38 -6.12 -2.17
C GLY A 73 10.89 -6.34 -2.26
N GLU A 74 11.64 -5.65 -1.41
CA GLU A 74 13.12 -5.68 -1.39
C GLU A 74 13.69 -7.03 -0.96
N SER A 75 13.06 -7.70 0.00
CA SER A 75 13.56 -8.94 0.60
C SER A 75 13.31 -10.19 -0.24
N GLY A 76 12.41 -10.17 -1.23
CA GLY A 76 12.20 -11.36 -2.03
C GLY A 76 11.24 -11.28 -3.21
N ALA A 77 10.21 -10.43 -3.20
CA ALA A 77 9.27 -10.38 -4.32
C ALA A 77 9.95 -9.84 -5.59
N ASN A 78 10.67 -8.72 -5.48
CA ASN A 78 11.36 -8.11 -6.62
C ASN A 78 12.53 -8.97 -7.12
N GLN A 79 13.25 -9.62 -6.20
CA GLN A 79 14.38 -10.49 -6.56
C GLN A 79 13.93 -11.73 -7.33
N ARG A 80 12.82 -12.37 -6.93
CA ARG A 80 12.26 -13.53 -7.63
C ARG A 80 11.76 -13.16 -9.02
N ALA A 81 11.10 -12.01 -9.16
CA ALA A 81 10.69 -11.49 -10.45
C ALA A 81 11.89 -11.26 -11.39
N LEU A 82 12.99 -10.71 -10.88
CA LEU A 82 14.20 -10.45 -11.67
C LEU A 82 14.92 -11.73 -12.11
N GLN A 83 15.02 -12.75 -11.25
CA GLN A 83 15.70 -14.01 -11.56
C GLN A 83 15.05 -14.78 -12.72
N ALA A 84 13.75 -14.60 -12.94
CA ALA A 84 13.02 -15.25 -14.02
C ALA A 84 13.11 -14.52 -15.37
N ALA A 85 13.50 -13.25 -15.36
CA ALA A 85 13.62 -12.42 -16.56
C ALA A 85 15.00 -12.54 -17.25
N ALA A 86 15.95 -13.27 -16.64
CA ALA A 86 17.33 -13.46 -17.10
C ALA A 86 17.53 -14.83 -17.76
#